data_AF-A0A2V6DGB6-F1
#
_entry.id   AF-A0A2V6DGB6-F1
#
_cell.length_a   1.000
_cell.length_b   1.000
_cell.length_c   1.000
_cell.angle_alpha   90.00
_cell.angle_beta   90.00
_cell.angle_gamma   90.00
#
_symmetry.space_group_name_H-M   'P 1'
#
loop_
_entity.id
_entity.type
_entity.pdbx_description
1 polymer ?
#
loop_
_entity_poly.entity_id
_entity_poly.type
_entity_poly.pdbx_seq_one_letter_code
_entity_poly.pdbx_strand_id
1 'polypeptide(L)'
;MVTSSLVRQALILAALALLPGVGEAIYFRHKISWQSAIPPSELVTVAQAHAWGENVIWVDARPDEEFAHDHVPGALSLNEDRWNELLPQFLAVWSPGRKIVVYCSSLSCNASREIAVRLRKEAQLPDVFVLEGGWEAWLKQNR
;
A
#
# COMPACT_ATOMS: atom_id res chain seq x y z
N MET A 1 -18.60 49.12 24.84
CA MET A 1 -19.37 48.55 23.72
C MET A 1 -18.54 47.84 22.64
N VAL A 2 -17.21 48.02 22.56
CA VAL A 2 -16.38 47.45 21.47
C VAL A 2 -16.00 45.97 21.68
N THR A 3 -15.85 45.51 22.92
CA THR A 3 -15.44 44.14 23.28
C THR A 3 -16.47 43.07 22.87
N SER A 4 -17.77 43.36 22.95
CA SER A 4 -18.83 42.44 22.52
C SER A 4 -18.82 42.17 21.01
N SER A 5 -18.45 43.17 20.20
CA SER A 5 -18.31 43.02 18.74
C SER A 5 -17.13 42.14 18.36
N LEU A 6 -15.99 42.30 19.04
CA LEU A 6 -14.78 41.50 18.79
C LEU A 6 -14.97 40.03 19.17
N VAL A 7 -15.61 39.74 20.30
CA VAL A 7 -15.93 38.37 20.71
C VAL A 7 -16.86 37.70 19.70
N ARG A 8 -17.89 38.41 19.24
CA ARG A 8 -18.83 37.89 18.22
C ARG A 8 -18.13 37.64 16.88
N GLN A 9 -17.25 38.53 16.43
CA GLN A 9 -16.48 38.36 15.21
C GLN A 9 -15.52 37.17 15.31
N ALA A 10 -14.82 37.01 16.44
CA ALA A 10 -13.95 35.87 16.69
C ALA A 10 -14.71 34.54 16.67
N LEU A 11 -15.90 34.48 17.28
CA LEU A 11 -16.75 33.29 17.26
C LEU A 11 -17.25 32.94 15.85
N ILE A 12 -17.61 33.95 15.05
CA ILE A 12 -18.03 33.74 13.65
C ILE A 12 -16.87 33.19 12.82
N LEU A 13 -15.66 33.75 12.97
CA LEU A 13 -14.48 33.27 12.26
C LEU A 13 -14.10 31.85 12.69
N ALA A 14 -14.17 31.54 14.00
CA ALA A 14 -13.91 30.20 14.51
C ALA A 14 -14.93 29.19 13.95
N ALA A 15 -16.22 29.55 13.92
CA ALA A 15 -17.26 28.70 13.34
C ALA A 15 -17.06 28.48 11.82
N LEU A 16 -16.74 29.53 11.08
CA LEU A 16 -16.46 29.45 9.64
C LEU A 16 -15.22 28.60 9.31
N ALA A 17 -14.21 28.57 10.18
CA ALA A 17 -13.03 27.73 10.01
C ALA A 17 -13.27 26.27 10.45
N LEU A 18 -14.02 26.05 11.53
CA LEU A 18 -14.27 24.71 12.08
C LEU A 18 -15.25 23.89 11.22
N LEU A 19 -16.27 24.51 10.64
CA LEU A 19 -17.27 23.80 9.83
C LEU A 19 -16.67 23.04 8.63
N PRO A 20 -15.84 23.65 7.75
CA PRO A 20 -15.20 22.91 6.66
C PRO A 20 -14.19 21.88 7.19
N GLY A 21 -13.40 22.20 8.23
CA GLY A 21 -12.45 21.24 8.81
C GLY A 21 -13.12 20.00 9.42
N VAL A 22 -14.24 20.17 10.13
CA VAL A 22 -15.05 19.05 10.65
C VAL A 22 -15.73 18.30 9.50
N GLY A 23 -16.23 19.01 8.49
CA GLY A 23 -16.80 18.42 7.29
C GLY A 23 -15.82 17.52 6.55
N GLU A 24 -14.61 18.01 6.30
CA GLU A 24 -13.51 17.25 5.70
C GLU A 24 -13.12 16.06 6.58
N ALA A 25 -12.95 16.26 7.89
CA ALA A 25 -12.57 15.18 8.80
C ALA A 25 -13.62 14.04 8.83
N ILE A 26 -14.91 14.35 8.74
CA ILE A 26 -15.97 13.34 8.66
C ILE A 26 -15.99 12.68 7.28
N TYR A 27 -15.88 13.46 6.21
CA TYR A 27 -15.93 12.98 4.83
C TYR A 27 -14.75 12.03 4.50
N PHE A 28 -13.53 12.40 4.89
CA PHE A 28 -12.33 11.63 4.58
C PHE A 28 -12.00 10.53 5.60
N ARG A 29 -12.71 10.46 6.74
CA ARG A 29 -12.45 9.46 7.80
C ARG A 29 -12.31 8.03 7.29
N HIS A 30 -13.11 7.64 6.30
CA HIS A 30 -13.13 6.28 5.74
C HIS A 30 -12.52 6.17 4.33
N LYS A 31 -12.02 7.28 3.79
CA LYS A 31 -11.42 7.36 2.45
C LYS A 31 -9.89 7.26 2.49
N ILE A 32 -9.30 7.43 3.67
CA ILE A 32 -7.86 7.40 3.93
C ILE A 32 -7.51 5.94 4.27
N SER A 33 -6.91 5.20 3.32
CA SER A 33 -6.57 3.76 3.42
C SER A 33 -5.52 3.42 4.48
N TRP A 34 -4.89 4.44 5.06
CA TRP A 34 -3.78 4.34 6.01
C TRP A 34 -4.12 3.58 7.31
N GLN A 35 -5.41 3.39 7.63
CA GLN A 35 -5.88 2.83 8.90
C GLN A 35 -6.38 1.39 8.86
N SER A 36 -6.57 0.79 7.68
CA SER A 36 -7.07 -0.59 7.62
C SER A 36 -5.90 -1.57 7.73
N ALA A 37 -5.86 -2.34 8.82
CA ALA A 37 -4.95 -3.46 8.95
C ALA A 37 -5.13 -4.43 7.79
N ILE A 38 -4.04 -4.92 7.22
CA ILE A 38 -4.10 -6.00 6.22
C ILE A 38 -4.70 -7.22 6.94
N PRO A 39 -5.78 -7.82 6.41
CA PRO A 39 -6.39 -8.96 7.07
C PRO A 39 -5.36 -10.11 7.16
N PRO A 40 -5.30 -10.86 8.27
CA PRO A 40 -4.30 -11.92 8.44
C PRO A 40 -4.30 -12.98 7.32
N SER A 41 -5.44 -13.18 6.64
CA SER A 41 -5.56 -14.08 5.49
C SER A 41 -4.82 -13.60 4.24
N GLU A 42 -4.48 -12.31 4.16
CA GLU A 42 -3.76 -11.69 3.04
C GLU A 42 -2.28 -11.43 3.38
N LEU A 43 -1.85 -11.72 4.61
CA LEU A 43 -0.45 -11.65 5.03
C LEU A 43 0.20 -13.01 4.91
N VAL A 44 1.44 -13.02 4.42
CA VAL A 44 2.24 -14.25 4.25
C VAL A 44 3.64 -14.06 4.77
N THR A 45 4.17 -15.07 5.43
CA THR A 45 5.59 -15.15 5.80
C THR A 45 6.43 -15.59 4.61
N VAL A 46 7.74 -15.31 4.66
CA VAL A 46 8.71 -15.79 3.67
C VAL A 46 8.68 -17.33 3.56
N ALA A 47 8.56 -18.05 4.67
CA ALA A 47 8.45 -19.51 4.69
C ALA A 47 7.19 -20.03 3.99
N GLN A 48 6.02 -19.38 4.20
CA GLN A 48 4.79 -19.74 3.50
C GLN A 48 4.89 -19.47 2.00
N ALA A 49 5.46 -18.33 1.61
CA ALA A 49 5.70 -18.01 0.20
C ALA A 49 6.65 -19.03 -0.45
N HIS A 50 7.72 -19.43 0.22
CA HIS A 50 8.62 -20.48 -0.26
C HIS A 50 7.94 -21.84 -0.40
N ALA A 51 6.99 -22.18 0.47
CA ALA A 51 6.23 -23.43 0.36
C ALA A 51 5.37 -23.52 -0.92
N TRP A 52 5.06 -22.39 -1.55
CA TRP A 52 4.38 -22.33 -2.84
C TRP A 52 5.34 -22.47 -4.04
N GLY A 53 6.64 -22.39 -3.79
CA GLY A 53 7.71 -22.62 -4.77
C GLY A 53 7.54 -21.79 -6.04
N GLU A 54 7.69 -22.45 -7.18
CA GLU A 54 7.58 -21.84 -8.51
C GLU A 54 6.21 -21.22 -8.78
N ASN A 55 5.16 -21.46 -7.98
CA ASN A 55 3.83 -20.86 -8.20
C ASN A 55 3.72 -19.39 -7.75
N VAL A 56 4.78 -18.83 -7.15
CA VAL A 56 4.81 -17.45 -6.68
C VAL A 56 5.31 -16.50 -7.75
N ILE A 57 4.67 -15.35 -7.86
CA ILE A 57 5.22 -14.18 -8.55
C ILE A 57 5.54 -13.15 -7.48
N TRP A 58 6.82 -12.82 -7.35
CA TRP A 58 7.30 -11.80 -6.44
C TRP A 58 7.14 -10.43 -7.07
N VAL A 59 6.56 -9.49 -6.31
CA VAL A 59 6.33 -8.11 -6.75
C VAL A 59 6.98 -7.16 -5.75
N ASP A 60 7.92 -6.36 -6.25
CA ASP A 60 8.58 -5.32 -5.45
C ASP A 60 7.84 -3.99 -5.64
N ALA A 61 7.29 -3.46 -4.55
CA ALA A 61 6.59 -2.19 -4.51
C ALA A 61 7.49 -0.99 -4.19
N ARG A 62 8.80 -1.20 -3.99
CA ARG A 62 9.77 -0.15 -3.65
C ARG A 62 10.10 0.75 -4.87
N PRO A 63 10.71 1.92 -4.64
CA PRO A 63 11.25 2.76 -5.70
C PRO A 63 12.23 1.98 -6.61
N ASP A 64 12.34 2.42 -7.86
CA ASP A 64 13.14 1.74 -8.87
C ASP A 64 14.61 1.64 -8.48
N GLU A 65 15.14 2.64 -7.76
CA GLU A 65 16.52 2.66 -7.30
C GLU A 65 16.77 1.57 -6.26
N GLU A 66 15.81 1.33 -5.36
CA GLU A 66 15.89 0.26 -4.36
C GLU A 66 15.80 -1.11 -5.05
N PHE A 67 14.87 -1.27 -6.00
CA PHE A 67 14.75 -2.49 -6.80
C PHE A 67 16.04 -2.76 -7.58
N ALA A 68 16.59 -1.75 -8.28
CA ALA A 68 17.81 -1.91 -9.07
C ALA A 68 19.05 -2.22 -8.22
N HIS A 69 19.08 -1.77 -6.96
CA HIS A 69 20.17 -2.06 -6.04
C HIS A 69 20.20 -3.54 -5.61
N ASP A 70 19.08 -4.04 -5.10
CA ASP A 70 18.91 -5.44 -4.73
C ASP A 70 17.42 -5.75 -4.53
N HIS A 71 17.00 -6.98 -4.84
CA HIS A 71 15.60 -7.40 -4.78
C HIS A 71 15.49 -8.92 -4.70
N VAL A 72 14.29 -9.42 -4.37
CA VAL A 72 14.02 -10.86 -4.38
C VAL A 72 14.29 -11.40 -5.79
N PRO A 73 15.11 -12.46 -5.96
CA PRO A 73 15.45 -12.99 -7.28
C PRO A 73 14.20 -13.32 -8.11
N GLY A 74 14.15 -12.80 -9.34
CA GLY A 74 13.01 -12.97 -10.24
C GLY A 74 11.78 -12.13 -9.92
N ALA A 75 11.87 -11.18 -8.97
CA ALA A 75 10.79 -10.25 -8.71
C ALA A 75 10.56 -9.27 -9.87
N LEU A 76 9.32 -8.86 -10.02
CA LEU A 76 8.89 -7.80 -10.94
C LEU A 76 8.71 -6.50 -10.16
N SER A 77 9.25 -5.40 -10.68
CA SER A 77 8.99 -4.06 -10.14
C SER A 77 7.57 -3.62 -10.48
N LEU A 78 6.81 -3.21 -9.48
CA LEU A 78 5.49 -2.60 -9.62
C LEU A 78 5.26 -1.63 -8.46
N ASN A 79 5.61 -0.36 -8.68
CA ASN A 79 5.44 0.71 -7.70
C ASN A 79 4.30 1.67 -8.08
N GLU A 80 3.90 2.50 -7.11
CA GLU A 80 2.80 3.43 -7.25
C GLU A 80 3.10 4.53 -8.28
N ASP A 81 4.35 5.01 -8.28
CA ASP A 81 4.81 6.14 -9.10
C ASP A 81 4.67 5.87 -10.60
N ARG A 82 4.95 4.64 -11.04
CA ARG A 82 4.89 4.23 -12.45
C ARG A 82 3.85 3.14 -12.72
N TRP A 83 2.80 3.08 -11.91
CA TRP A 83 1.78 2.03 -12.01
C TRP A 83 1.25 1.80 -13.43
N ASN A 84 0.88 2.87 -14.14
CA ASN A 84 0.28 2.76 -15.48
C ASN A 84 1.27 2.20 -16.53
N GLU A 85 2.57 2.36 -16.30
CA GLU A 85 3.63 1.88 -17.17
C GLU A 85 4.03 0.43 -16.84
N LEU A 86 4.07 0.09 -15.55
CA LEU A 86 4.53 -1.20 -15.04
C LEU A 86 3.43 -2.26 -15.04
N LEU A 87 2.17 -1.89 -14.78
CA LEU A 87 1.05 -2.84 -14.71
C LEU A 87 0.89 -3.65 -16.01
N PRO A 88 0.90 -3.06 -17.22
CA PRO A 88 0.80 -3.85 -18.46
C PRO A 88 1.91 -4.89 -18.61
N GLN A 89 3.12 -4.57 -18.16
CA GLN A 89 4.28 -5.47 -18.21
C GLN A 89 4.10 -6.64 -17.24
N PHE A 90 3.62 -6.33 -16.02
CA PHE A 90 3.27 -7.35 -15.03
C PHE A 90 2.17 -8.28 -15.55
N LEU A 91 1.10 -7.73 -16.13
CA LEU A 91 -0.02 -8.50 -16.68
C LEU A 91 0.38 -9.38 -17.87
N ALA A 92 1.41 -8.99 -18.63
CA ALA A 92 1.93 -9.81 -19.73
C ALA A 92 2.65 -11.09 -19.25
N VAL A 93 3.16 -11.09 -18.02
CA VAL A 93 3.86 -12.23 -17.40
C VAL A 93 2.93 -13.04 -16.48
N TRP A 94 1.93 -12.38 -15.89
CA TRP A 94 0.98 -13.03 -15.00
C TRP A 94 0.07 -14.02 -15.74
N SER A 95 -0.26 -15.12 -15.06
CA SER A 95 -1.25 -16.10 -15.53
C SER A 95 -2.17 -16.53 -14.38
N PRO A 96 -3.42 -16.96 -14.67
CA PRO A 96 -4.34 -17.44 -13.64
C PRO A 96 -3.77 -18.60 -12.81
N GLY A 97 -4.06 -18.60 -11.50
CA GLY A 97 -3.61 -19.64 -10.55
C GLY A 97 -2.26 -19.35 -9.87
N ARG A 98 -1.53 -18.35 -10.37
CA ARG A 98 -0.29 -17.84 -9.75
C ARG A 98 -0.61 -17.05 -8.49
N LYS A 99 0.19 -17.23 -7.43
CA LYS A 99 0.09 -16.44 -6.20
C LYS A 99 0.99 -15.23 -6.29
N ILE A 100 0.43 -14.04 -6.05
CA ILE A 100 1.17 -12.79 -6.16
C ILE A 100 1.58 -12.38 -4.74
N VAL A 101 2.88 -12.23 -4.50
CA VAL A 101 3.40 -11.81 -3.20
C VAL A 101 4.07 -10.45 -3.37
N VAL A 102 3.42 -9.42 -2.84
CA VAL A 102 3.88 -8.04 -2.90
C VAL A 102 4.66 -7.71 -1.63
N TYR A 103 5.84 -7.13 -1.78
CA TYR A 103 6.65 -6.67 -0.65
C TYR A 103 7.08 -5.21 -0.83
N CYS A 104 7.38 -4.58 0.30
CA CYS A 104 8.04 -3.27 0.38
C CYS A 104 9.25 -3.41 1.32
N SER A 105 9.93 -2.33 1.69
CA SER A 105 11.15 -2.35 2.51
C SER A 105 10.95 -3.02 3.88
N SER A 106 9.82 -2.76 4.57
CA SER A 106 9.56 -3.31 5.92
C SER A 106 8.07 -3.42 6.25
N LEU A 107 7.74 -3.97 7.43
CA LEU A 107 6.36 -4.13 7.92
C LEU A 107 5.58 -2.82 8.01
N SER A 108 6.25 -1.71 8.34
CA SER A 108 5.62 -0.40 8.46
C SER A 108 5.42 0.31 7.13
N CYS A 109 5.94 -0.25 6.02
CA CYS A 109 5.77 0.33 4.70
C CYS A 109 4.35 0.05 4.15
N ASN A 110 3.71 1.09 3.61
CA ASN A 110 2.36 1.00 3.06
C ASN A 110 2.30 0.67 1.56
N ALA A 111 3.42 0.78 0.83
CA ALA A 111 3.43 0.62 -0.63
C ALA A 111 2.97 -0.79 -1.06
N SER A 112 3.41 -1.84 -0.37
CA SER A 112 2.97 -3.21 -0.68
C SER A 112 1.47 -3.41 -0.49
N ARG A 113 0.88 -2.74 0.50
CA ARG A 113 -0.57 -2.75 0.74
C ARG A 113 -1.31 -2.05 -0.40
N GLU A 114 -0.84 -0.87 -0.79
CA GLU A 114 -1.50 -0.10 -1.85
C GLU A 114 -1.44 -0.86 -3.18
N ILE A 115 -0.27 -1.36 -3.56
CA ILE A 115 -0.10 -2.20 -4.74
C ILE A 115 -1.00 -3.44 -4.68
N ALA A 116 -1.08 -4.13 -3.54
CA ALA A 116 -1.96 -5.29 -3.38
C ALA A 116 -3.45 -4.92 -3.55
N VAL A 117 -3.88 -3.79 -2.98
CA VAL A 117 -5.25 -3.29 -3.12
C VAL A 117 -5.57 -2.97 -4.57
N ARG A 118 -4.65 -2.29 -5.28
CA ARG A 118 -4.83 -1.92 -6.69
C ARG A 118 -4.84 -3.14 -7.61
N LEU A 119 -3.98 -4.12 -7.38
CA LEU A 119 -4.01 -5.39 -8.11
C LEU A 119 -5.36 -6.11 -7.95
N ARG A 120 -5.95 -6.11 -6.73
CA ARG A 120 -7.25 -6.74 -6.49
C ARG A 120 -8.43 -5.92 -7.02
N LYS A 121 -8.40 -4.59 -6.89
CA LYS A 121 -9.54 -3.71 -7.22
C LYS A 121 -9.54 -3.21 -8.64
N GLU A 122 -8.39 -2.76 -9.14
CA GLU A 122 -8.24 -2.20 -10.48
C GLU A 122 -7.97 -3.30 -11.51
N ALA A 123 -7.02 -4.20 -11.24
CA ALA A 123 -6.66 -5.28 -12.15
C ALA A 123 -7.47 -6.58 -11.93
N GLN A 124 -8.32 -6.62 -10.89
CA GLN A 124 -9.20 -7.75 -10.58
C GLN A 124 -8.49 -9.09 -10.42
N LEU A 125 -7.23 -9.06 -9.94
CA LEU A 125 -6.44 -10.27 -9.79
C LEU A 125 -6.75 -10.99 -8.46
N PRO A 126 -6.96 -12.31 -8.49
CA PRO A 126 -7.10 -13.12 -7.29
C PRO A 126 -5.74 -13.42 -6.65
N ASP A 127 -5.74 -14.02 -5.46
CA ASP A 127 -4.54 -14.60 -4.83
C ASP A 127 -3.35 -13.61 -4.68
N VAL A 128 -3.66 -12.35 -4.37
CA VAL A 128 -2.66 -11.34 -4.02
C VAL A 128 -2.45 -11.36 -2.51
N PHE A 129 -1.19 -11.35 -2.07
CA PHE A 129 -0.76 -11.38 -0.68
C PHE A 129 0.32 -10.32 -0.43
N VAL A 130 0.45 -9.89 0.82
CA VAL A 130 1.51 -8.97 1.26
C VAL A 130 2.52 -9.74 2.11
N LEU A 131 3.80 -9.59 1.80
CA LEU A 131 4.88 -10.20 2.56
C LEU A 131 5.04 -9.52 3.93
N GLU A 132 4.87 -10.30 4.99
CA GLU A 132 5.08 -9.85 6.36
C GLU A 132 6.55 -9.49 6.59
N GLY A 133 6.79 -8.26 7.06
CA GLY A 133 8.14 -7.75 7.32
C GLY A 133 8.90 -7.32 6.06
N GLY A 134 8.35 -7.51 4.87
CA GLY A 134 8.90 -6.98 3.62
C GLY A 134 10.30 -7.51 3.28
N TRP A 135 11.08 -6.67 2.60
CA TRP A 135 12.45 -6.95 2.16
C TRP A 135 13.38 -7.31 3.33
N GLU A 136 13.26 -6.64 4.47
CA GLU A 136 14.04 -6.98 5.67
C GLU A 136 13.78 -8.41 6.18
N ALA A 137 12.55 -8.90 6.09
CA ALA A 137 12.24 -10.28 6.49
C ALA A 137 12.82 -11.30 5.52
N TRP A 138 12.80 -10.99 4.22
CA TRP A 138 13.46 -11.80 3.19
C TRP A 138 14.97 -11.89 3.47
N LEU A 139 15.62 -10.73 3.67
CA LEU A 139 17.05 -10.69 3.99
C LEU A 139 17.42 -11.49 5.24
N LYS A 140 16.56 -11.52 6.26
CA LYS A 140 16.82 -12.29 7.49
C LYS A 140 16.73 -13.80 7.29
N GLN A 141 15.85 -14.28 6.41
CA GLN A 141 15.68 -15.71 6.17
C GLN A 141 16.61 -16.27 5.10
N ASN A 142 17.14 -15.42 4.22
CA ASN A 142 17.96 -15.82 3.07
C ASN A 142 19.43 -15.37 3.20
N ARG A 143 19.88 -14.98 4.39
CA ARG A 143 21.29 -14.71 4.70
C ARG A 143 22.06 -15.93 5.19
#